data_AF-A0A3C1A422-F1
#
_entry.id   AF-A0A3C1A422-F1
#
_cell.length_a   1.000
_cell.length_b   1.000
_cell.length_c   1.000
_cell.angle_alpha   90.00
_cell.angle_beta   90.00
_cell.angle_gamma   90.00
#
_symmetry.space_group_name_H-M   'P 1'
#
loop_
_entity.id
_entity.type
_entity.pdbx_description
1 polymer ?
#
loop_
_entity_poly.entity_id
_entity_poly.type
_entity_poly.pdbx_seq_one_letter_code
_entity_poly.pdbx_strand_id
1 'polypeptide(L)'
;MDLLSQVRQIIAKYEIFNPGDRVVVGVSGGPDSLCLLHLLNRLQEELEITLHVAHLHHALRGEEADEDARFVERLATSWGLPSTVEKRDVPAYAEREKLAIEQAARQVRYTFLAEVAKGVGASSVAVGHNADDQVETIIMHWLRGAGTAGLRGMRPLQQWPLPGIDL
;
A
#
# COMPACT_ATOMS: atom_id res chain seq x y z
N MET A 1 -0.85 -5.83 24.63
CA MET A 1 -1.85 -5.24 23.73
C MET A 1 -1.59 -5.84 22.35
N ASP A 2 -2.59 -6.47 21.74
CA ASP A 2 -2.39 -7.12 20.43
C ASP A 2 -2.24 -6.10 19.29
N LEU A 3 -1.68 -6.56 18.18
CA LEU A 3 -1.37 -5.76 17.00
C LEU A 3 -2.60 -5.06 16.42
N LEU A 4 -3.72 -5.78 16.37
CA LEU A 4 -5.00 -5.29 15.85
C LEU A 4 -5.51 -4.10 16.68
N SER A 5 -5.47 -4.21 18.01
CA SER A 5 -5.87 -3.15 18.93
C SER A 5 -5.01 -1.89 18.78
N GLN A 6 -3.71 -2.05 18.53
CA GLN A 6 -2.79 -0.92 18.31
C GLN A 6 -3.11 -0.20 17.00
N VAL A 7 -3.32 -0.93 15.90
CA VAL A 7 -3.70 -0.34 14.60
C VAL A 7 -5.03 0.38 14.71
N ARG A 8 -6.03 -0.24 15.33
CA ARG A 8 -7.36 0.35 15.58
C ARG A 8 -7.26 1.67 16.36
N GLN A 9 -6.46 1.71 17.42
CA GLN A 9 -6.23 2.95 18.18
C GLN A 9 -5.54 4.04 17.36
N ILE A 10 -4.59 3.68 16.49
CA ILE A 10 -3.91 4.64 15.61
C ILE A 10 -4.88 5.20 14.58
N ILE A 11 -5.66 4.35 13.92
CA ILE A 11 -6.68 4.77 12.94
C ILE A 11 -7.67 5.75 13.58
N ALA A 12 -8.17 5.42 14.77
CA ALA A 12 -9.10 6.29 15.50
C ALA A 12 -8.46 7.60 15.97
N LYS A 13 -7.24 7.54 16.53
CA LYS A 13 -6.54 8.71 17.08
C LYS A 13 -6.23 9.77 16.03
N TYR A 14 -5.90 9.34 14.81
CA TYR A 14 -5.49 10.22 13.72
C TYR A 14 -6.56 10.40 12.66
N GLU A 15 -7.78 9.88 12.90
CA GLU A 15 -8.92 9.98 11.99
C GLU A 15 -8.52 9.59 10.56
N ILE A 16 -7.81 8.46 10.43
CA ILE A 16 -7.18 8.06 9.15
C ILE A 16 -8.22 7.76 8.07
N PHE A 17 -9.38 7.22 8.47
CA PHE A 17 -10.48 6.86 7.58
C PHE A 17 -11.80 7.38 8.13
N ASN A 18 -12.72 7.69 7.23
CA ASN A 18 -14.10 8.02 7.53
C ASN A 18 -15.04 6.87 7.10
N PRO A 19 -16.17 6.70 7.80
CA PRO A 19 -17.23 5.79 7.35
C PRO A 19 -17.63 6.07 5.89
N GLY A 20 -17.72 5.01 5.09
CA GLY A 20 -18.02 5.06 3.67
C GLY A 20 -16.79 5.20 2.76
N ASP A 21 -15.59 5.41 3.32
CA ASP A 21 -14.38 5.50 2.51
C ASP A 21 -14.09 4.18 1.77
N ARG A 22 -13.54 4.33 0.57
CA ARG A 22 -12.90 3.23 -0.15
C ARG A 22 -11.39 3.42 -0.09
N VAL A 23 -10.69 2.37 0.31
CA VAL A 23 -9.25 2.36 0.54
C VAL A 23 -8.59 1.38 -0.42
N VAL A 24 -7.66 1.87 -1.24
CA VAL A 24 -6.78 0.98 -2.01
C VAL A 24 -5.64 0.49 -1.13
N VAL A 25 -5.42 -0.81 -1.05
CA VAL A 25 -4.30 -1.39 -0.29
C VAL A 25 -3.24 -1.90 -1.26
N GLY A 26 -2.08 -1.27 -1.26
CA GLY A 26 -0.92 -1.71 -2.04
C GLY A 26 -0.27 -2.95 -1.42
N VAL A 27 -0.32 -4.08 -2.15
CA VAL A 27 0.17 -5.38 -1.68
C VAL A 27 1.30 -5.86 -2.57
N SER A 28 2.52 -5.95 -2.04
CA SER A 28 3.70 -6.41 -2.79
C SER A 28 3.85 -7.93 -2.83
N GLY A 29 3.12 -8.66 -1.98
CA GLY A 29 3.33 -10.09 -1.72
C GLY A 29 4.22 -10.34 -0.49
N GLY A 30 4.94 -9.32 -0.01
CA GLY A 30 5.75 -9.40 1.20
C GLY A 30 4.92 -9.38 2.50
N PRO A 31 5.49 -9.90 3.61
CA PRO A 31 4.79 -10.08 4.88
C PRO A 31 4.18 -8.80 5.45
N ASP A 32 4.81 -7.65 5.25
CA ASP A 32 4.34 -6.37 5.78
C ASP A 32 3.06 -5.90 5.10
N SER A 33 3.02 -6.02 3.77
CA SER A 33 1.86 -5.65 2.98
C SER A 33 0.68 -6.61 3.19
N LEU A 34 0.97 -7.90 3.38
CA LEU A 34 -0.03 -8.91 3.72
C LEU A 34 -0.59 -8.71 5.14
N CYS A 35 0.28 -8.34 6.09
CA CYS A 35 -0.13 -8.01 7.45
C CYS A 35 -1.04 -6.78 7.46
N LEU A 36 -0.67 -5.71 6.73
CA LEU A 36 -1.52 -4.53 6.58
C LEU A 36 -2.89 -4.88 5.99
N LEU A 37 -2.92 -5.63 4.88
CA LEU A 37 -4.18 -6.06 4.27
C LEU A 37 -5.02 -6.87 5.27
N HIS A 38 -4.40 -7.82 5.98
CA HIS A 38 -5.10 -8.64 6.96
C HIS A 38 -5.72 -7.80 8.08
N LEU A 39 -4.98 -6.85 8.63
CA LEU A 39 -5.45 -5.98 9.72
C LEU A 39 -6.60 -5.08 9.26
N LEU A 40 -6.47 -4.45 8.10
CA LEU A 40 -7.55 -3.61 7.55
C LEU A 40 -8.78 -4.44 7.20
N ASN A 41 -8.62 -5.62 6.61
CA ASN A 41 -9.72 -6.52 6.28
C ASN A 41 -10.53 -6.92 7.52
N ARG A 42 -9.85 -7.12 8.66
CA ARG A 42 -10.49 -7.41 9.95
C ARG A 42 -11.17 -6.21 10.59
N LEU A 43 -10.76 -4.99 10.26
CA LEU A 43 -11.31 -3.75 10.81
C LEU A 43 -12.34 -3.10 9.88
N GLN A 44 -12.48 -3.56 8.63
CA GLN A 44 -13.26 -2.85 7.62
C GLN A 44 -14.74 -2.64 8.02
N GLU A 45 -15.34 -3.63 8.68
CA GLU A 45 -16.73 -3.54 9.17
C GLU A 45 -16.84 -2.55 10.34
N GLU A 46 -15.88 -2.55 11.27
CA GLU A 46 -15.84 -1.60 12.40
C GLU A 46 -15.60 -0.17 11.93
N LEU A 47 -14.76 0.01 10.90
CA LEU A 47 -14.41 1.30 10.34
C LEU A 47 -15.41 1.79 9.28
N GLU A 48 -16.37 0.95 8.90
CA GLU A 48 -17.33 1.18 7.82
C GLU A 48 -16.65 1.55 6.49
N ILE A 49 -15.51 0.94 6.18
CA ILE A 49 -14.75 1.16 4.94
C ILE A 49 -14.86 -0.04 3.99
N THR A 50 -14.57 0.21 2.71
CA THR A 50 -14.39 -0.86 1.71
C THR A 50 -12.94 -0.90 1.23
N LEU A 51 -12.44 -2.10 0.97
CA LEU A 51 -11.05 -2.30 0.54
C LEU A 51 -10.97 -2.72 -0.93
N HIS A 52 -9.93 -2.25 -1.62
CA HIS A 52 -9.56 -2.71 -2.95
C HIS A 52 -8.06 -3.05 -2.98
N VAL A 53 -7.71 -4.27 -3.33
CA VAL A 53 -6.30 -4.71 -3.37
C VAL A 53 -5.63 -4.23 -4.66
N ALA A 54 -4.43 -3.67 -4.57
CA ALA A 54 -3.64 -3.28 -5.73
C ALA A 54 -2.25 -3.91 -5.67
N HIS A 55 -1.89 -4.71 -6.68
CA HIS A 55 -0.57 -5.32 -6.80
C HIS A 55 0.08 -4.90 -8.11
N LEU A 56 1.32 -4.40 -8.01
CA LEU A 56 2.15 -4.07 -9.17
C LEU A 56 3.27 -5.10 -9.34
N HIS A 57 3.22 -5.82 -10.46
CA HIS A 57 4.31 -6.65 -10.94
C HIS A 57 5.32 -5.79 -11.72
N HIS A 58 6.52 -5.59 -11.17
CA HIS A 58 7.53 -4.66 -11.70
C HIS A 58 8.37 -5.20 -12.89
N ALA A 59 8.19 -6.49 -13.24
CA ALA A 59 8.94 -7.17 -14.31
C ALA A 59 10.46 -7.31 -14.04
N LEU A 60 10.85 -7.33 -12.76
CA LEU A 60 12.26 -7.41 -12.34
C LEU A 60 12.76 -8.81 -11.98
N ARG A 61 11.88 -9.70 -11.48
CA ARG A 61 12.27 -10.99 -10.88
C ARG A 61 11.71 -12.22 -11.60
N GLY A 62 11.27 -12.06 -12.85
CA GLY A 62 10.77 -13.17 -13.66
C GLY A 62 9.66 -13.96 -12.96
N GLU A 63 9.85 -15.28 -12.85
CA GLU A 63 8.85 -16.23 -12.33
C GLU A 63 8.42 -15.95 -10.89
N GLU A 64 9.32 -15.52 -9.99
CA GLU A 64 8.98 -15.21 -8.60
C GLU A 64 7.94 -14.09 -8.50
N ALA A 65 8.09 -13.05 -9.33
CA ALA A 65 7.14 -11.95 -9.36
C ALA A 65 5.79 -12.37 -9.98
N ASP A 66 5.80 -13.31 -10.95
CA ASP A 66 4.57 -13.87 -11.50
C ASP A 66 3.84 -14.74 -10.44
N GLU A 67 4.58 -15.45 -9.57
CA GLU A 67 4.01 -16.19 -8.44
C GLU A 67 3.41 -15.27 -7.37
N ASP A 68 4.09 -14.18 -7.02
CA ASP A 68 3.59 -13.15 -6.10
C ASP A 68 2.25 -12.57 -6.59
N ALA A 69 2.19 -12.20 -7.88
CA ALA A 69 0.97 -11.66 -8.49
C ALA A 69 -0.21 -12.65 -8.38
N ARG A 70 0.02 -13.92 -8.73
CA ARG A 70 -1.01 -14.96 -8.62
C ARG A 70 -1.39 -15.25 -7.17
N PHE A 71 -0.43 -15.18 -6.25
CA PHE A 71 -0.69 -15.37 -4.83
C PHE A 71 -1.61 -14.26 -4.28
N VAL A 72 -1.30 -13.00 -4.57
CA VAL A 72 -2.12 -11.86 -4.11
C VAL A 72 -3.53 -11.90 -4.70
N GLU A 73 -3.67 -12.23 -5.99
CA GLU A 73 -4.99 -12.37 -6.63
C GLU A 73 -5.84 -13.47 -5.97
N ARG A 74 -5.25 -14.64 -5.72
CA ARG A 74 -5.94 -15.74 -5.02
C ARG A 74 -6.31 -15.36 -3.60
N LEU A 75 -5.42 -14.66 -2.89
CA LEU A 75 -5.67 -14.23 -1.52
C LEU A 75 -6.85 -13.25 -1.46
N ALA A 76 -6.83 -12.21 -2.31
CA ALA A 76 -7.91 -11.23 -2.39
C ALA A 76 -9.26 -11.91 -2.70
N THR A 77 -9.28 -12.82 -3.68
CA THR A 77 -10.46 -13.63 -4.01
C THR A 77 -10.94 -14.44 -2.82
N SER A 78 -10.03 -15.09 -2.09
CA SER A 78 -10.37 -15.92 -0.92
C SER A 78 -10.96 -15.11 0.24
N TRP A 79 -10.63 -13.82 0.32
CA TRP A 79 -11.14 -12.88 1.31
C TRP A 79 -12.35 -12.07 0.82
N GLY A 80 -12.85 -12.34 -0.39
CA GLY A 80 -13.98 -11.61 -0.97
C GLY A 80 -13.66 -10.15 -1.31
N LEU A 81 -12.38 -9.82 -1.50
CA LEU A 81 -11.92 -8.47 -1.79
C LEU A 81 -11.71 -8.27 -3.30
N PRO A 82 -12.18 -7.15 -3.89
CA PRO A 82 -11.84 -6.79 -5.26
C PRO A 82 -10.34 -6.49 -5.36
N SER A 83 -9.73 -6.82 -6.50
CA SER A 83 -8.31 -6.59 -6.73
C SER A 83 -7.99 -6.11 -8.14
N THR A 84 -7.00 -5.24 -8.27
CA THR A 84 -6.33 -4.91 -9.53
C THR A 84 -4.89 -5.39 -9.46
N VAL A 85 -4.51 -6.26 -10.39
CA VAL A 85 -3.15 -6.76 -10.56
C VAL A 85 -2.66 -6.31 -11.93
N GLU A 86 -1.55 -5.56 -11.98
CA GLU A 86 -1.01 -5.04 -13.24
C GLU A 86 0.48 -5.31 -13.34
N LYS A 87 0.96 -5.58 -14.56
CA LYS A 87 2.38 -5.75 -14.87
C LYS A 87 2.88 -4.55 -15.66
N ARG A 88 3.94 -3.91 -15.17
CA ARG A 88 4.63 -2.79 -15.86
C ARG A 88 6.11 -3.09 -16.00
N ASP A 89 6.66 -2.74 -17.15
CA ASP A 89 8.08 -2.90 -17.45
C ASP A 89 8.88 -1.73 -16.83
N VAL A 90 9.27 -1.91 -15.58
CA VAL A 90 10.06 -0.91 -14.84
C VAL A 90 11.46 -0.74 -15.42
N PRO A 91 12.19 -1.80 -15.84
CA PRO A 91 13.46 -1.65 -16.56
C PRO A 91 13.37 -0.74 -17.78
N ALA A 92 12.39 -0.98 -18.66
CA ALA A 92 12.21 -0.17 -19.86
C ALA A 92 11.84 1.29 -19.51
N TYR A 93 11.03 1.50 -18.48
CA TYR A 93 10.73 2.84 -17.97
C TYR A 93 11.99 3.54 -17.44
N ALA A 94 12.81 2.85 -16.64
CA ALA A 94 14.04 3.41 -16.08
C ALA A 94 15.03 3.84 -17.16
N GLU A 95 15.19 3.04 -18.21
CA GLU A 95 16.04 3.36 -19.37
C GLU A 95 15.52 4.60 -20.12
N ARG A 96 14.21 4.65 -20.40
CA ARG A 96 13.58 5.75 -21.13
C ARG A 96 13.68 7.08 -20.38
N GLU A 97 13.38 7.08 -19.08
CA GLU A 97 13.40 8.27 -18.23
C GLU A 97 14.79 8.60 -17.67
N LYS A 98 15.80 7.75 -17.94
CA LYS A 98 17.17 7.87 -17.43
C LYS A 98 17.23 7.97 -15.90
N LEU A 99 16.44 7.14 -15.22
CA LEU A 99 16.34 7.08 -13.77
C LEU A 99 17.07 5.87 -13.21
N ALA A 100 17.48 5.96 -11.94
CA ALA A 100 17.86 4.77 -11.20
C ALA A 100 16.65 3.82 -11.07
N ILE A 101 16.89 2.50 -11.07
CA ILE A 101 15.82 1.49 -11.08
C ILE A 101 14.86 1.63 -9.89
N GLU A 102 15.39 1.99 -8.73
CA GLU A 102 14.62 2.22 -7.49
C GLU A 102 13.68 3.43 -7.65
N GLN A 103 14.18 4.54 -8.21
CA GLN A 103 13.39 5.73 -8.48
C GLN A 103 12.29 5.47 -9.51
N ALA A 104 12.61 4.71 -10.56
CA ALA A 104 11.66 4.27 -11.57
C ALA A 104 10.56 3.39 -10.97
N ALA A 105 10.93 2.36 -10.18
CA ALA A 105 10.00 1.49 -9.49
C ALA A 105 9.04 2.28 -8.59
N ARG A 106 9.58 3.23 -7.81
CA ARG A 106 8.80 4.14 -6.96
C ARG A 106 7.78 4.92 -7.79
N GLN A 107 8.21 5.61 -8.85
CA GLN A 107 7.30 6.39 -9.70
C GLN A 107 6.21 5.52 -10.31
N VAL A 108 6.58 4.40 -10.94
CA VAL A 108 5.63 3.50 -11.61
C VAL A 108 4.60 2.95 -10.63
N ARG A 109 5.02 2.58 -9.42
CA ARG A 109 4.13 2.10 -8.36
C ARG A 109 3.14 3.15 -7.90
N TYR A 110 3.58 4.38 -7.62
CA TYR A 110 2.66 5.43 -7.21
C TYR A 110 1.73 5.86 -8.33
N THR A 111 2.21 5.95 -9.58
CA THR A 111 1.33 6.21 -10.71
C THR A 111 0.23 5.13 -10.81
N PHE A 112 0.62 3.85 -10.73
CA PHE A 112 -0.33 2.74 -10.72
C PHE A 112 -1.34 2.83 -9.57
N LEU A 113 -0.89 3.04 -8.33
CA LEU A 113 -1.78 3.09 -7.17
C LEU A 113 -2.77 4.26 -7.27
N ALA A 114 -2.35 5.40 -7.80
CA ALA A 114 -3.24 6.53 -8.04
C ALA A 114 -4.27 6.25 -9.14
N GLU A 115 -3.85 5.62 -10.23
CA GLU A 115 -4.75 5.23 -11.32
C GLU A 115 -5.80 4.24 -10.84
N VAL A 116 -5.42 3.27 -10.00
CA VAL A 116 -6.35 2.34 -9.36
C VAL A 116 -7.29 3.09 -8.44
N ALA A 117 -6.77 3.94 -7.54
CA ALA A 117 -7.60 4.70 -6.60
C ALA A 117 -8.65 5.55 -7.33
N LYS A 118 -8.23 6.30 -8.34
CA LYS A 118 -9.14 7.08 -9.19
C LYS A 118 -10.15 6.19 -9.93
N GLY A 119 -9.70 5.07 -10.50
CA GLY A 119 -10.54 4.14 -11.25
C GLY A 119 -11.64 3.48 -10.42
N VAL A 120 -11.37 3.25 -9.13
CA VAL A 120 -12.33 2.64 -8.20
C VAL A 120 -13.06 3.66 -7.32
N GLY A 121 -12.74 4.95 -7.42
CA GLY A 121 -13.32 6.00 -6.56
C GLY A 121 -12.86 5.90 -5.10
N ALA A 122 -11.62 5.50 -4.86
CA ALA A 122 -11.00 5.52 -3.55
C ALA A 122 -10.45 6.91 -3.21
N SER A 123 -10.66 7.34 -1.97
CA SER A 123 -10.15 8.60 -1.40
C SER A 123 -8.76 8.44 -0.78
N SER A 124 -8.26 7.21 -0.66
CA SER A 124 -6.98 6.94 0.00
C SER A 124 -6.32 5.65 -0.49
N VAL A 125 -5.00 5.60 -0.28
CA VAL A 125 -4.15 4.44 -0.53
C VAL A 125 -3.37 4.11 0.73
N ALA A 126 -3.45 2.85 1.18
CA ALA A 126 -2.67 2.30 2.28
C ALA A 126 -1.56 1.38 1.73
N VAL A 127 -0.32 1.59 2.14
CA VAL A 127 0.83 0.77 1.72
C VAL A 127 1.58 0.23 2.94
N GLY A 128 1.96 -1.05 2.88
CA GLY A 128 2.87 -1.66 3.84
C GLY A 128 4.31 -1.43 3.40
N HIS A 129 5.21 -1.19 4.36
CA HIS A 129 6.62 -0.85 4.16
C HIS A 129 7.27 -1.60 2.98
N ASN A 130 7.86 -0.85 2.04
CA ASN A 130 8.81 -1.40 1.08
C ASN A 130 10.21 -1.10 1.64
N ALA A 131 11.07 -2.11 1.74
CA ALA A 131 12.37 -2.01 2.44
C ALA A 131 13.30 -0.90 1.92
N ASP A 132 13.02 -0.36 0.73
CA ASP A 132 13.85 0.65 0.05
C ASP A 132 13.30 2.09 0.16
N ASP A 133 12.13 2.29 0.79
CA ASP A 133 11.50 3.62 0.85
C ASP A 133 11.37 4.14 2.28
N GLN A 134 12.25 5.07 2.64
CA GLN A 134 12.20 5.88 3.86
C GLN A 134 10.95 6.79 3.97
N VAL A 135 9.92 6.62 3.13
CA VAL A 135 8.77 7.52 3.04
C VAL A 135 7.42 6.79 2.91
N GLU A 136 7.30 5.51 3.33
CA GLU A 136 6.03 4.77 3.20
C GLU A 136 5.42 4.25 4.52
N THR A 137 4.11 4.49 4.65
CA THR A 137 3.23 4.66 5.82
C THR A 137 3.44 3.77 7.07
N ILE A 138 3.98 4.43 8.09
CA ILE A 138 3.64 4.53 9.54
C ILE A 138 2.98 3.40 10.33
N ILE A 139 1.99 2.66 9.82
CA ILE A 139 1.27 1.70 10.67
C ILE A 139 2.24 0.62 11.18
N MET A 140 3.07 0.04 10.30
CA MET A 140 4.02 -1.01 10.69
C MET A 140 5.24 -0.50 11.49
N HIS A 141 5.69 0.74 11.30
CA HIS A 141 6.80 1.33 12.07
C HIS A 141 6.44 1.54 13.54
N TRP A 142 5.19 1.92 13.82
CA TRP A 142 4.68 2.03 15.18
C TRP A 142 4.55 0.64 15.84
N LEU A 143 4.14 -0.37 15.08
CA LEU A 143 3.98 -1.74 15.55
C LEU A 143 5.32 -2.44 15.85
N ARG A 144 6.41 -2.03 15.19
CA ARG A 144 7.78 -2.54 15.43
C ARG A 144 8.54 -1.86 16.58
N GLY A 145 7.93 -0.92 17.31
CA GLY A 145 8.52 -0.38 18.53
C GLY A 145 9.58 0.72 18.33
N ALA A 146 9.53 1.47 17.23
CA ALA A 146 10.29 2.70 17.13
C ALA A 146 9.73 3.71 18.15
N GLY A 147 10.40 3.85 19.30
CA GLY A 147 10.05 4.84 20.31
C GLY A 147 10.03 6.28 19.77
N THR A 148 9.63 7.23 20.61
CA THR A 148 9.45 8.66 20.27
C THR A 148 10.60 9.33 19.52
N ALA A 149 11.82 8.77 19.58
CA ALA A 149 12.99 9.22 18.84
C ALA A 149 12.96 8.92 17.33
N GLY A 150 12.33 7.81 16.90
CA GLY A 150 12.16 7.47 15.48
C GLY A 150 10.98 8.20 14.80
N LEU A 151 10.20 8.97 15.57
CA LEU A 151 8.95 9.61 15.16
C LEU A 151 9.10 11.11 14.82
N ARG A 152 10.28 11.70 15.00
CA ARG A 152 10.54 13.11 14.64
C ARG A 152 10.73 13.25 13.14
N GLY A 153 9.65 13.14 12.37
CA GLY A 153 9.65 13.49 10.94
C GLY A 153 8.51 12.94 10.09
N MET A 154 7.83 11.86 10.50
CA MET A 154 6.86 11.16 9.65
C MET A 154 5.41 11.33 10.16
N ARG A 155 4.51 11.82 9.30
CA ARG A 155 3.09 12.07 9.62
C ARG A 155 2.18 10.92 9.16
N PRO A 156 1.25 10.40 10.01
CA PRO A 156 0.40 9.22 9.74
C PRO A 156 -0.40 9.33 8.45
N LEU A 157 -0.73 10.55 8.06
CA LEU A 157 -1.20 10.93 6.73
C LEU A 157 -0.10 11.76 6.07
N GLN A 158 0.24 11.41 4.84
CA GLN A 158 1.11 12.20 3.98
C GLN A 158 0.37 12.63 2.71
N GLN A 159 0.76 13.77 2.15
CA GLN A 159 0.35 14.14 0.81
C GLN A 159 0.90 13.12 -0.19
N TRP A 160 0.17 12.91 -1.28
CA TRP A 160 0.60 12.00 -2.34
C TRP A 160 2.00 12.39 -2.84
N PRO A 161 2.94 11.44 -2.96
CA PRO A 161 4.35 11.78 -3.16
C PRO A 161 4.67 12.17 -4.62
N LEU A 162 3.73 12.01 -5.55
CA LEU A 162 3.89 12.44 -6.94
C LEU A 162 3.18 13.77 -7.17
N PRO A 163 3.88 14.81 -7.67
CA PRO A 163 3.26 16.09 -7.97
C PRO A 163 2.25 15.96 -9.11
N GLY A 164 1.12 16.67 -9.00
CA GLY A 164 0.09 16.74 -10.04
C GLY A 164 -0.90 15.58 -10.08
N ILE A 165 -0.89 14.71 -9.07
CA ILE A 165 -1.89 13.65 -8.88
C ILE A 165 -2.61 13.94 -7.56
N ASP A 166 -3.85 14.44 -7.67
CA ASP A 166 -4.75 14.62 -6.54
C ASP A 166 -5.54 13.33 -6.30
N LEU A 167 -5.57 12.88 -5.06
CA LEU A 167 -6.40 11.78 -4.55
C LEU A 167 -7.55 12.33 -3.71
#